data_AF-A0A2V9NTV1-F1
#
_entry.id   AF-A0A2V9NTV1-F1
#
_cell.length_a   1.000
_cell.length_b   1.000
_cell.length_c   1.000
_cell.angle_alpha   90.00
_cell.angle_beta   90.00
_cell.angle_gamma   90.00
#
_symmetry.space_group_name_H-M   'P 1'
#
loop_
_entity.id
_entity.type
_entity.pdbx_description
1 polymer ?
#
loop_
_entity_poly.entity_id
_entity_poly.type
_entity_poly.pdbx_seq_one_letter_code
_entity_poly.pdbx_strand_id
1 'polypeptide(L)'
;MKTRNKKAAKRAKGGLLARAAPRAIGEKLEVGDRVRIIEIPEDLKDPEYDFKDSERREMRTAELFRFCLGRVFTVYGFDRYEYVELEVSKSPVVRKKFGLNTIWIEPEFLNRAGVQRLKAR
;
A
#
# COMPACT_ATOMS: atom_id res chain seq x y z
N MET A 1 20.07 32.63 56.36
CA MET A 1 19.91 31.23 55.89
C MET A 1 19.46 31.23 54.44
N LYS A 2 20.30 30.82 53.49
CA LYS A 2 19.92 30.54 52.09
C LYS A 2 20.48 29.17 51.73
N THR A 3 19.63 28.16 51.74
CA THR A 3 19.96 26.77 51.44
C THR A 3 20.12 26.57 49.94
N ARG A 4 21.33 26.16 49.53
CA ARG A 4 21.59 25.56 48.22
C ARG A 4 21.04 24.14 48.24
N ASN A 5 20.24 23.74 47.26
CA ASN A 5 19.90 22.34 47.04
C ASN A 5 20.22 21.92 45.60
N LYS A 6 21.14 20.96 45.48
CA LYS A 6 21.46 20.18 44.28
C LYS A 6 20.41 19.08 44.10
N LYS A 7 20.02 18.79 42.85
CA LYS A 7 19.59 17.50 42.26
C LYS A 7 18.72 17.83 41.04
N ALA A 8 18.66 17.07 39.96
CA ALA A 8 19.44 16.00 39.37
C ALA A 8 18.84 15.84 37.97
N ALA A 9 19.66 15.47 36.99
CA ALA A 9 19.25 15.26 35.62
C ALA A 9 18.08 14.27 35.49
N LYS A 10 17.05 14.62 34.71
CA LYS A 10 16.21 13.64 34.03
C LYS A 10 16.36 13.81 32.52
N ARG A 11 17.03 12.82 31.94
CA ARG A 11 17.18 12.58 30.50
C ARG A 11 15.84 12.72 29.79
N ALA A 12 15.78 13.59 28.79
CA ALA A 12 14.77 13.52 27.75
C ALA A 12 15.02 12.24 26.94
N LYS A 13 14.30 11.16 27.29
CA LYS A 13 14.27 9.95 26.45
C LYS A 13 13.17 10.11 25.42
N GLY A 14 13.60 10.23 24.17
CA GLY A 14 12.95 9.65 23.01
C GLY A 14 11.49 10.01 22.80
N GLY A 15 11.26 11.11 22.08
CA GLY A 15 10.08 11.23 21.23
C GLY A 15 10.16 10.15 20.15
N LEU A 16 9.76 8.93 20.51
CA LEU A 16 9.50 7.88 19.54
C LEU A 16 8.30 8.38 18.73
N LEU A 17 8.60 8.82 17.51
CA LEU A 17 7.65 8.98 16.43
C LEU A 17 6.62 7.85 16.58
N ALA A 18 5.37 8.22 16.84
CA ALA A 18 4.26 7.29 16.82
C ALA A 18 4.21 6.73 15.40
N ARG A 19 4.94 5.64 15.16
CA ARG A 19 4.77 4.79 14.00
C ARG A 19 3.31 4.42 14.04
N ALA A 20 2.54 4.96 13.10
CA ALA A 20 1.16 4.56 12.90
C ALA A 20 1.16 3.04 12.86
N ALA A 21 0.54 2.42 13.87
CA ALA A 21 0.40 0.98 13.91
C ALA A 21 -0.26 0.54 12.60
N PRO A 22 0.22 -0.52 11.94
CA PRO A 22 -0.52 -1.11 10.84
C PRO A 22 -1.91 -1.45 11.39
N ARG A 23 -2.94 -0.77 10.90
CA ARG A 23 -4.32 -1.11 11.23
C ARG A 23 -4.57 -2.50 10.65
N ALA A 24 -5.09 -3.36 11.51
CA ALA A 24 -5.27 -4.77 11.23
C ALA A 24 -6.17 -5.00 10.01
N ILE A 25 -5.89 -6.10 9.32
CA ILE A 25 -6.77 -6.75 8.35
C ILE A 25 -8.16 -6.87 8.99
N GLY A 26 -9.15 -6.15 8.45
CA GLY A 26 -10.53 -6.16 8.97
C GLY A 26 -11.30 -4.82 8.90
N GLU A 27 -10.65 -3.67 8.70
CA GLU A 27 -11.37 -2.42 8.39
C GLU A 27 -11.81 -2.43 6.92
N LYS A 28 -13.13 -2.43 6.67
CA LYS A 28 -13.74 -2.42 5.32
C LYS A 28 -13.12 -1.30 4.47
N LEU A 29 -12.57 -1.62 3.30
CA LEU A 29 -12.01 -0.63 2.36
C LEU A 29 -13.13 0.17 1.69
N GLU A 30 -12.83 1.42 1.32
CA GLU A 30 -13.75 2.31 0.60
C GLU A 30 -13.07 2.94 -0.62
N VAL A 31 -13.88 3.37 -1.60
CA VAL A 31 -13.37 4.12 -2.76
C VAL A 31 -12.68 5.40 -2.29
N GLY A 32 -11.50 5.67 -2.83
CA GLY A 32 -10.65 6.80 -2.43
C GLY A 32 -9.62 6.47 -1.36
N ASP A 33 -9.72 5.32 -0.68
CA ASP A 33 -8.69 4.89 0.27
C ASP A 33 -7.33 4.71 -0.41
N ARG A 34 -6.27 5.00 0.34
CA ARG A 34 -4.89 4.74 -0.07
C ARG A 34 -4.47 3.38 0.47
N VAL A 35 -4.09 2.47 -0.40
CA VAL A 35 -3.71 1.10 -0.04
C VAL A 35 -2.36 0.73 -0.60
N ARG A 36 -1.57 0.02 0.19
CA ARG A 36 -0.30 -0.60 -0.21
C ARG A 36 -0.56 -2.05 -0.59
N ILE A 37 -0.03 -2.48 -1.72
CA ILE A 37 0.03 -3.90 -2.09
C ILE A 37 1.12 -4.55 -1.25
N ILE A 38 0.76 -5.51 -0.39
CA ILE A 38 1.67 -6.17 0.54
C ILE A 38 2.12 -7.55 0.05
N GLU A 39 1.30 -8.19 -0.77
CA GLU A 39 1.57 -9.49 -1.37
C GLU A 39 0.82 -9.56 -2.73
N ILE A 40 1.02 -10.62 -3.50
CA ILE A 40 0.34 -10.89 -4.77
C ILE A 40 -0.14 -12.35 -4.77
N PRO A 41 -1.21 -12.67 -5.52
CA PRO A 41 -1.67 -14.04 -5.76
C PRO A 41 -0.52 -15.00 -6.13
N GLU A 42 -0.61 -16.25 -5.65
CA GLU A 42 0.45 -17.26 -5.79
C GLU A 42 0.75 -17.61 -7.26
N ASP A 43 -0.27 -17.65 -8.10
CA ASP A 43 -0.15 -17.88 -9.55
C ASP A 43 0.69 -16.78 -10.23
N LEU A 44 0.57 -15.52 -9.79
CA LEU A 44 1.34 -14.40 -10.32
C LEU A 44 2.81 -14.40 -9.84
N LYS A 45 3.20 -15.29 -8.93
CA LYS A 45 4.60 -15.51 -8.54
C LYS A 45 5.35 -16.41 -9.52
N ASP A 46 4.64 -17.18 -10.36
CA ASP A 46 5.23 -18.03 -11.38
C ASP A 46 5.95 -17.18 -12.46
N PRO A 47 7.28 -17.30 -12.63
CA PRO A 47 8.03 -16.52 -13.62
C PRO A 47 7.56 -16.76 -15.05
N GLU A 48 6.92 -17.89 -15.32
CA GLU A 48 6.42 -18.27 -16.64
C GLU A 48 4.97 -17.85 -16.88
N TYR A 49 4.28 -17.27 -15.89
CA TYR A 49 2.86 -16.90 -16.00
C TYR A 49 2.53 -16.14 -17.29
N ASP A 50 3.32 -15.10 -17.59
CA ASP A 50 3.12 -14.23 -18.75
C ASP A 50 3.54 -14.91 -20.07
N PHE A 51 4.18 -16.08 -20.04
CA PHE A 51 4.69 -16.77 -21.24
C PHE A 51 3.86 -17.99 -21.65
N LYS A 52 2.80 -18.32 -20.90
CA LYS A 52 1.96 -19.51 -21.16
C LYS A 52 1.17 -19.43 -22.47
N ASP A 53 0.81 -18.22 -22.91
CA ASP A 53 0.12 -17.97 -24.16
C ASP A 53 0.39 -16.54 -24.68
N SER A 54 0.01 -16.26 -25.93
CA SER A 54 0.26 -14.96 -26.56
C SER A 54 -0.51 -13.81 -25.90
N GLU A 55 -1.73 -14.05 -25.42
CA GLU A 55 -2.56 -13.01 -24.80
C GLU A 55 -1.94 -12.56 -23.46
N ARG A 56 -1.53 -13.51 -22.61
CA ARG A 56 -0.83 -13.22 -21.36
C ARG A 56 0.48 -12.49 -21.58
N ARG A 57 1.20 -12.83 -22.65
CA ARG A 57 2.46 -12.20 -23.00
C ARG A 57 2.29 -10.73 -23.36
N GLU A 58 1.17 -10.39 -23.99
CA GLU A 58 0.83 -9.01 -24.32
C GLU A 58 0.38 -8.23 -23.07
N MET A 59 -0.45 -8.84 -22.22
CA MET A 59 -0.96 -8.19 -21.00
C MET A 59 0.12 -7.96 -19.93
N ARG A 60 1.09 -8.88 -19.80
CA ARG A 60 2.19 -8.81 -18.81
C ARG A 60 1.67 -8.66 -17.38
N THR A 61 0.61 -9.40 -17.06
CA THR A 61 -0.13 -9.31 -15.79
C THR A 61 0.78 -9.59 -14.60
N ALA A 62 1.53 -10.69 -14.62
CA ALA A 62 2.39 -11.04 -13.48
C ALA A 62 3.51 -10.00 -13.31
N GLU A 63 4.10 -9.53 -14.41
CA GLU A 63 5.08 -8.44 -14.37
C GLU A 63 4.51 -7.15 -13.78
N LEU A 64 3.28 -6.76 -14.15
CA LEU A 64 2.60 -5.58 -13.61
C LEU A 64 2.37 -5.71 -12.10
N PHE A 65 1.87 -6.85 -11.63
CA PHE A 65 1.63 -7.09 -10.20
C PHE A 65 2.93 -7.06 -9.39
N ARG A 66 3.99 -7.74 -9.85
CA ARG A 66 5.32 -7.70 -9.23
C ARG A 66 5.88 -6.29 -9.20
N PHE A 67 5.67 -5.52 -10.26
CA PHE A 67 6.07 -4.13 -10.29
C PHE A 67 5.29 -3.32 -9.24
N CYS A 68 3.99 -3.54 -9.09
CA CYS A 68 3.16 -2.80 -8.15
C CYS A 68 3.36 -3.20 -6.67
N LEU A 69 3.95 -4.37 -6.39
CA LEU A 69 4.23 -4.84 -5.03
C LEU A 69 4.99 -3.82 -4.19
N GLY A 70 4.53 -3.58 -2.96
CA GLY A 70 5.07 -2.62 -2.00
C GLY A 70 4.69 -1.16 -2.25
N ARG A 71 3.99 -0.85 -3.35
CA ARG A 71 3.60 0.52 -3.73
C ARG A 71 2.19 0.86 -3.27
N VAL A 72 1.91 2.16 -3.21
CA VAL A 72 0.63 2.70 -2.73
C VAL A 72 -0.19 3.24 -3.88
N PHE A 73 -1.42 2.75 -3.98
CA PHE A 73 -2.41 3.15 -4.97
C PHE A 73 -3.69 3.63 -4.29
N THR A 74 -4.57 4.22 -5.08
CA THR A 74 -5.89 4.65 -4.63
C THR A 74 -6.91 3.62 -5.07
N VAL A 75 -7.81 3.24 -4.16
CA VAL A 75 -8.96 2.40 -4.48
C VAL A 75 -9.89 3.18 -5.40
N TYR A 76 -10.17 2.62 -6.57
CA TYR A 76 -11.05 3.21 -7.58
C TYR A 76 -12.46 2.64 -7.52
N GLY A 77 -12.59 1.34 -7.23
CA GLY A 77 -13.86 0.65 -7.27
C GLY A 77 -13.78 -0.74 -6.66
N PHE A 78 -14.91 -1.44 -6.73
CA PHE A 78 -15.08 -2.83 -6.31
C PHE A 78 -15.95 -3.55 -7.34
N ASP A 79 -15.70 -4.83 -7.58
CA ASP A 79 -16.56 -5.64 -8.42
C ASP A 79 -17.63 -6.38 -7.59
N ARG A 80 -18.41 -7.22 -8.27
CA ARG A 80 -19.47 -8.01 -7.62
C ARG A 80 -18.95 -9.10 -6.67
N TYR A 81 -17.65 -9.38 -6.69
CA TYR A 81 -16.98 -10.40 -5.88
C TYR A 81 -16.05 -9.77 -4.83
N GLU A 82 -16.17 -8.46 -4.59
CA GLU A 82 -15.38 -7.70 -3.63
C GLU A 82 -13.87 -7.60 -3.95
N TYR A 83 -13.47 -7.84 -5.21
CA TYR A 83 -12.13 -7.47 -5.67
C TYR A 83 -11.99 -5.96 -5.67
N VAL A 84 -10.84 -5.49 -5.22
CA VAL A 84 -10.51 -4.06 -5.15
C VAL A 84 -9.89 -3.63 -6.47
N GLU A 85 -10.52 -2.65 -7.13
CA GLU A 85 -9.93 -2.02 -8.31
C GLU A 85 -8.94 -0.93 -7.88
N LEU A 86 -7.71 -1.03 -8.35
CA LEU A 86 -6.67 -0.03 -8.13
C LEU A 86 -6.33 0.69 -9.43
N GLU A 87 -6.41 2.01 -9.41
CA GLU A 87 -6.02 2.85 -10.54
C GLU A 87 -4.48 3.04 -10.55
N VAL A 88 -3.78 2.06 -11.12
CA VAL A 88 -2.31 2.04 -11.15
C VAL A 88 -1.72 3.00 -12.19
N SER A 89 -2.47 3.34 -13.24
CA SER A 89 -2.08 4.27 -14.31
C SER A 89 -1.80 5.70 -13.84
N LYS A 90 -2.34 6.11 -12.68
CA LYS A 90 -2.00 7.39 -12.04
C LYS A 90 -0.52 7.47 -11.64
N SER A 91 0.14 6.33 -11.43
CA SER A 91 1.59 6.27 -11.24
C SER A 91 2.33 6.47 -12.56
N PRO A 92 3.15 7.55 -12.71
CA PRO A 92 3.88 7.81 -13.96
C PRO A 92 4.81 6.66 -14.36
N VAL A 93 5.42 5.98 -13.38
CA VAL A 93 6.33 4.86 -13.64
C VAL A 93 5.60 3.60 -14.12
N VAL A 94 4.39 3.36 -13.61
CA VAL A 94 3.55 2.25 -14.11
C VAL A 94 3.07 2.57 -15.52
N ARG A 95 2.50 3.76 -15.72
CA ARG A 95 1.98 4.19 -17.01
C ARG A 95 3.03 4.18 -18.12
N LYS A 96 4.27 4.60 -17.83
CA LYS A 96 5.37 4.56 -18.81
C LYS A 96 5.70 3.14 -19.26
N LYS A 97 5.58 2.14 -18.37
CA LYS A 97 6.02 0.76 -18.62
C LYS A 97 4.92 -0.16 -19.12
N PHE A 98 3.68 0.08 -18.68
CA PHE A 98 2.53 -0.80 -18.92
C PHE A 98 1.37 -0.10 -19.63
N GLY A 99 1.35 1.24 -19.71
CA GLY A 99 0.24 1.99 -20.29
C GLY A 99 -0.89 2.27 -19.29
N LEU A 100 -2.10 2.51 -19.81
CA LEU A 100 -3.27 2.84 -19.01
C LEU A 100 -3.95 1.56 -18.51
N ASN A 101 -3.56 1.10 -17.32
CA ASN A 101 -4.16 -0.08 -16.68
C ASN A 101 -4.81 0.25 -15.33
N THR A 102 -5.80 -0.56 -14.99
CA THR A 102 -6.24 -0.82 -13.61
C THR A 102 -5.89 -2.27 -13.26
N ILE A 103 -5.82 -2.58 -11.97
CA ILE A 103 -5.67 -3.97 -11.50
C ILE A 103 -6.78 -4.30 -10.52
N TRP A 104 -7.21 -5.54 -10.54
CA TRP A 104 -8.18 -6.11 -9.62
C TRP A 104 -7.46 -7.07 -8.67
N ILE A 105 -7.63 -6.88 -7.37
CA ILE A 105 -6.89 -7.65 -6.38
C ILE A 105 -7.73 -7.89 -5.12
N GLU A 106 -7.59 -9.05 -4.51
CA GLU A 106 -8.25 -9.39 -3.27
C GLU A 106 -7.81 -8.44 -2.13
N PRO A 107 -8.72 -8.04 -1.25
CA PRO A 107 -8.41 -7.11 -0.16
C PRO A 107 -7.38 -7.64 0.84
N GLU A 108 -7.21 -8.96 0.95
CA GLU A 108 -6.19 -9.58 1.83
C GLU A 108 -4.76 -9.26 1.42
N PHE A 109 -4.53 -8.95 0.13
CA PHE A 109 -3.23 -8.56 -0.40
C PHE A 109 -2.95 -7.06 -0.22
N LEU A 110 -3.81 -6.34 0.50
CA LEU A 110 -3.75 -4.89 0.69
C LEU A 110 -3.65 -4.50 2.16
N ASN A 111 -2.89 -3.45 2.42
CA ASN A 111 -2.92 -2.74 3.70
C ASN A 111 -3.26 -1.26 3.48
N ARG A 112 -4.13 -0.69 4.32
CA ARG A 112 -4.37 0.76 4.33
C ARG A 112 -3.05 1.50 4.57
N ALA A 113 -2.66 2.34 3.62
CA ALA A 113 -1.54 3.25 3.76
C ALA A 113 -2.02 4.44 4.58
N GLY A 114 -1.57 4.54 5.83
CA GLY A 114 -2.06 5.49 6.83
C GLY A 114 -2.32 6.89 6.26
N VAL A 115 -3.56 7.36 6.46
CA VAL A 115 -3.94 8.77 6.24
C VAL A 115 -3.23 9.57 7.33
N GLN A 116 -2.26 10.41 6.98
CA GLN A 116 -2.02 11.60 7.78
C GLN A 116 -3.32 12.41 7.70
N ARG A 117 -4.24 12.21 8.64
CA ARG A 117 -5.30 13.19 8.88
C ARG A 117 -4.56 14.47 9.23
N LEU A 118 -4.42 15.37 8.27
CA LEU A 118 -4.15 16.76 8.56
C LEU A 118 -5.30 17.20 9.47
N LYS A 119 -5.02 17.30 10.78
CA LYS A 119 -5.91 18.01 11.69
C LYS A 119 -6.02 19.42 11.11
N ALA A 120 -7.19 19.77 10.59
CA ALA A 120 -7.54 21.16 10.39
C ALA A 120 -7.34 21.87 11.73
N ARG A 121 -6.53 22.93 11.71
CA ARG A 121 -6.25 23.79 12.85
C ARG A 121 -7.48 24.60 13.22
#